data_AF-E8ZIL7-F1
#
_entry.id   AF-E8ZIL7-F1
#
_cell.length_a   1.000
_cell.length_b   1.000
_cell.length_c   1.000
_cell.angle_alpha   90.00
_cell.angle_beta   90.00
_cell.angle_gamma   90.00
#
_symmetry.space_group_name_H-M   'P 1'
#
loop_
_entity.id
_entity.type
_entity.pdbx_description
1 polymer ?
#
loop_
_entity_poly.entity_id
_entity_poly.type
_entity_poly.pdbx_seq_one_letter_code
_entity_poly.pdbx_strand_id
1 'polypeptide(L)'
;MSVKKVVFGISGLSATSVGIWFWSSGERERRHYDTKMTQFRKTVQKVNELLTNQSAKLQDPEHGFWTWSYNSYRSGGWTDKNVASMPSEARQSKEGMRDFCFKQVEDNVNDLQEGNGVLSSLSSDDFDSGKEFWGYCLDSTQSPKAS
;
A
#
# COMPACT_ATOMS: atom_id res chain seq x y z
N MET A 1 -13.51 -65.42 -5.65
CA MET A 1 -12.07 -65.06 -5.65
C MET A 1 -11.93 -63.56 -5.86
N SER A 2 -10.96 -62.95 -5.17
CA SER A 2 -10.94 -61.57 -4.66
C SER A 2 -11.11 -60.41 -5.66
N VAL A 3 -12.05 -59.51 -5.33
CA VAL A 3 -12.04 -58.10 -5.76
C VAL A 3 -11.02 -57.38 -4.88
N LYS A 4 -9.88 -56.99 -5.47
CA LYS A 4 -8.85 -56.21 -4.77
C LYS A 4 -9.41 -54.82 -4.48
N LYS A 5 -9.70 -54.54 -3.20
CA LYS A 5 -9.85 -53.19 -2.66
C LYS A 5 -8.51 -52.47 -2.80
N VAL A 6 -8.48 -51.44 -3.63
CA VAL A 6 -7.41 -50.43 -3.60
C VAL A 6 -7.96 -49.25 -2.82
N VAL A 7 -7.56 -49.16 -1.56
CA VAL A 7 -7.69 -47.96 -0.75
C VAL A 7 -6.49 -47.07 -1.08
N PHE A 8 -6.72 -46.00 -1.83
CA PHE A 8 -5.82 -44.85 -1.86
C PHE A 8 -6.56 -43.68 -1.25
N GLY A 9 -6.36 -43.50 0.06
CA GLY A 9 -6.55 -42.21 0.68
C GLY A 9 -5.39 -41.31 0.27
N ILE A 10 -5.69 -40.21 -0.42
CA ILE A 10 -4.86 -39.01 -0.39
C ILE A 10 -5.80 -37.81 -0.27
N SER A 11 -5.69 -37.21 0.91
CA SER A 11 -6.10 -35.89 1.34
C SER A 11 -5.96 -34.81 0.27
N GLY A 12 -6.89 -33.84 0.32
CA GLY A 12 -7.05 -32.79 -0.67
C GLY A 12 -5.78 -32.03 -1.03
N LEU A 13 -5.63 -31.82 -2.33
CA LEU A 13 -4.83 -30.75 -2.90
C LEU A 13 -5.79 -29.86 -3.68
N SER A 14 -6.13 -28.71 -3.09
CA SER A 14 -6.79 -27.62 -3.79
C SER A 14 -5.85 -27.13 -4.89
N ALA A 15 -6.13 -27.53 -6.13
CA ALA A 15 -5.47 -26.99 -7.31
C ALA A 15 -5.97 -25.56 -7.54
N THR A 16 -5.36 -24.58 -6.88
CA THR A 16 -5.43 -23.18 -7.32
C THR A 16 -4.47 -23.03 -8.49
N SER A 17 -4.91 -23.47 -9.67
CA SER A 17 -4.19 -23.24 -10.92
C SER A 17 -4.27 -21.75 -11.26
N VAL A 18 -3.33 -20.97 -10.75
CA VAL A 18 -3.07 -19.60 -11.20
C VAL A 18 -2.36 -19.71 -12.56
N GLY A 19 -3.13 -19.68 -13.64
CA GLY A 19 -2.58 -19.83 -14.99
C GLY A 19 -3.60 -19.61 -16.08
N ILE A 20 -3.91 -18.34 -16.38
CA ILE A 20 -4.41 -17.97 -17.72
C ILE A 20 -3.58 -16.76 -18.20
N TRP A 21 -2.43 -17.08 -18.76
CA TRP A 21 -1.70 -16.23 -19.70
C TRP A 21 -2.38 -16.33 -21.08
N PHE A 22 -2.35 -15.24 -21.85
CA PHE A 22 -2.84 -15.07 -23.23
C PHE A 22 -4.36 -14.91 -23.48
N TRP A 23 -4.85 -13.66 -23.41
CA TRP A 23 -5.68 -13.04 -24.47
C TRP A 23 -5.89 -11.52 -24.22
N SER A 24 -5.77 -10.72 -25.28
CA SER A 24 -6.02 -9.26 -25.46
C SER A 24 -5.30 -8.24 -24.56
N SER A 25 -4.22 -7.67 -25.08
CA SER A 25 -3.31 -6.72 -24.40
C SER A 25 -3.97 -5.39 -23.95
N GLY A 26 -4.95 -4.85 -24.66
CA GLY A 26 -5.53 -3.54 -24.31
C GLY A 26 -6.62 -3.56 -23.22
N GLU A 27 -7.47 -4.59 -23.20
CA GLU A 27 -8.58 -4.68 -22.24
C GLU A 27 -8.10 -5.20 -20.87
N ARG A 28 -7.07 -6.06 -20.88
CA ARG A 28 -6.50 -6.64 -19.67
C ARG A 28 -5.68 -5.64 -18.87
N GLU A 29 -5.02 -4.70 -19.53
CA GLU A 29 -4.25 -3.64 -18.86
C GLU A 29 -5.18 -2.64 -18.15
N ARG A 30 -6.31 -2.28 -18.77
CA ARG A 30 -7.39 -1.52 -18.11
C ARG A 30 -7.98 -2.28 -16.93
N ARG A 31 -8.30 -3.57 -17.09
CA ARG A 31 -8.84 -4.39 -15.99
C ARG A 31 -7.85 -4.55 -14.83
N HIS A 32 -6.55 -4.65 -15.11
CA HIS A 32 -5.51 -4.70 -14.08
C HIS A 32 -5.37 -3.36 -13.36
N TYR A 33 -5.38 -2.24 -14.10
CA TYR A 33 -5.41 -0.91 -13.51
C TYR A 33 -6.64 -0.72 -12.63
N ASP A 34 -7.83 -1.06 -13.12
CA ASP A 34 -9.09 -0.94 -12.38
C ASP A 34 -9.12 -1.84 -11.14
N THR A 35 -8.60 -3.06 -11.25
CA THR A 35 -8.49 -3.98 -10.11
C THR A 35 -7.55 -3.42 -9.05
N LYS A 36 -6.40 -2.89 -9.46
CA LYS A 36 -5.41 -2.29 -8.57
C LYS A 36 -5.97 -1.03 -7.89
N MET A 37 -6.61 -0.13 -8.64
CA MET A 37 -7.27 1.05 -8.07
C MET A 37 -8.39 0.65 -7.12
N THR A 38 -9.13 -0.41 -7.41
CA THR A 38 -10.17 -0.93 -6.50
C THR A 38 -9.56 -1.47 -5.21
N GLN A 39 -8.44 -2.19 -5.27
CA GLN A 39 -7.72 -2.64 -4.08
C GLN A 39 -7.22 -1.46 -3.26
N PHE A 40 -6.58 -0.48 -3.90
CA PHE A 40 -6.11 0.73 -3.24
C PHE A 40 -7.25 1.48 -2.54
N ARG A 41 -8.40 1.68 -3.19
CA ARG A 41 -9.57 2.30 -2.58
C ARG A 41 -10.10 1.52 -1.36
N LYS A 42 -10.07 0.18 -1.40
CA LYS A 42 -10.41 -0.64 -0.21
C LYS A 42 -9.40 -0.46 0.92
N THR A 43 -8.11 -0.38 0.60
CA THR A 43 -7.05 -0.09 1.58
C THR A 43 -7.24 1.30 2.18
N VAL A 44 -7.55 2.31 1.36
CA VAL A 44 -7.91 3.66 1.84
C VAL A 44 -9.05 3.60 2.85
N GLN A 45 -10.15 2.92 2.51
CA GLN A 45 -11.31 2.82 3.40
C GLN A 45 -10.93 2.18 4.73
N LYS A 46 -10.27 1.01 4.69
CA LYS A 46 -9.86 0.28 5.90
C LYS A 46 -8.91 1.10 6.78
N VAL A 47 -7.94 1.78 6.17
CA VAL A 47 -6.95 2.60 6.91
C VAL A 47 -7.60 3.84 7.48
N ASN A 48 -8.46 4.53 6.72
CA ASN A 48 -9.14 5.72 7.20
C ASN A 48 -10.18 5.40 8.29
N GLU A 49 -10.79 4.22 8.27
CA GLU A 49 -11.61 3.72 9.39
C GLU A 49 -10.77 3.58 10.66
N LEU A 50 -9.57 3.01 10.57
CA LEU A 50 -8.64 2.89 11.71
C LEU A 50 -8.07 4.24 12.16
N LEU A 51 -7.89 5.17 11.24
CA LEU A 51 -7.39 6.53 11.48
C LEU A 51 -8.52 7.54 11.77
N THR A 52 -9.75 7.11 12.06
CA THR A 52 -10.92 8.00 12.25
C THR A 52 -10.65 9.13 13.26
N ASN A 53 -9.86 8.87 14.31
CA ASN A 53 -9.54 9.83 15.36
C ASN A 53 -8.22 10.59 15.14
N GLN A 54 -7.57 10.40 13.98
CA GLN A 54 -6.28 11.01 13.64
C GLN A 54 -6.44 12.14 12.62
N SER A 55 -5.48 13.07 12.62
CA SER A 55 -5.39 14.17 11.65
C SER A 55 -4.85 13.73 10.28
N ALA A 56 -4.25 12.53 10.23
CA ALA A 56 -3.65 11.94 9.05
C ALA A 56 -4.64 11.00 8.33
N LYS A 57 -4.68 11.08 6.99
CA LYS A 57 -5.55 10.24 6.16
C LYS A 57 -4.80 9.68 4.96
N LEU A 58 -5.10 8.45 4.58
CA LEU A 58 -4.66 7.91 3.31
C LEU A 58 -5.58 8.48 2.22
N GLN A 59 -4.99 9.15 1.24
CA GLN A 59 -5.75 9.76 0.16
C GLN A 59 -6.07 8.73 -0.94
N ASP A 60 -7.18 8.98 -1.66
CA ASP A 60 -7.55 8.16 -2.81
C ASP A 60 -6.40 8.03 -3.81
N PRO A 61 -6.22 6.87 -4.48
CA PRO A 61 -5.07 6.63 -5.36
C PRO A 61 -5.00 7.56 -6.58
N GLU A 62 -6.10 8.24 -6.90
CA GLU A 62 -6.20 9.22 -7.99
C GLU A 62 -6.25 10.66 -7.48
N HIS A 63 -6.12 10.87 -6.16
CA HIS A 63 -6.13 12.19 -5.55
C HIS A 63 -4.91 13.03 -5.99
N GLY A 64 -5.11 14.34 -6.13
CA GLY A 64 -4.07 15.29 -6.52
C GLY A 64 -2.88 15.33 -5.54
N PHE A 65 -3.09 14.92 -4.28
CA PHE A 65 -2.06 14.77 -3.24
C PHE A 65 -0.84 14.00 -3.74
N TRP A 66 -1.03 12.87 -4.43
CA TRP A 66 0.09 12.05 -4.90
C TRP A 66 0.97 12.79 -5.90
N THR A 67 0.37 13.64 -6.73
CA THR A 67 1.10 14.47 -7.69
C THR A 67 1.85 15.59 -6.97
N TRP A 68 1.18 16.28 -6.04
CA TRP A 68 1.78 17.35 -5.26
C TRP A 68 2.94 16.85 -4.39
N SER A 69 2.73 15.77 -3.64
CA SER A 69 3.71 15.14 -2.77
C SER A 69 4.94 14.66 -3.56
N TYR A 70 4.73 13.97 -4.69
CA TYR A 70 5.82 13.57 -5.57
C TYR A 70 6.64 14.76 -6.09
N ASN A 71 5.97 15.82 -6.55
CA ASN A 71 6.66 17.00 -7.05
C ASN A 71 7.40 17.75 -5.93
N SER A 72 6.82 17.81 -4.73
CA SER A 72 7.46 18.39 -3.54
C SER A 72 8.77 17.65 -3.24
N TYR A 73 8.73 16.33 -3.07
CA TYR A 73 9.93 15.54 -2.79
C TYR A 73 10.95 15.58 -3.93
N ARG A 74 10.49 15.56 -5.18
CA ARG A 74 11.37 15.69 -6.36
C ARG A 74 12.07 17.04 -6.38
N SER A 75 11.37 18.13 -6.07
CA SER A 75 11.95 19.49 -6.02
C SER A 75 12.97 19.64 -4.90
N GLY A 76 12.73 19.00 -3.76
CA GLY A 76 13.68 18.89 -2.64
C GLY A 76 14.82 17.88 -2.89
N GLY A 77 14.86 17.20 -4.03
CA GLY A 77 15.90 16.23 -4.36
C GLY A 77 15.88 14.96 -3.51
N TRP A 78 14.75 14.64 -2.88
CA TRP A 78 14.59 13.48 -1.99
C TRP A 78 15.56 13.45 -0.79
N THR A 79 16.01 14.63 -0.33
CA THR A 79 16.96 14.78 0.78
C THR A 79 16.29 14.79 2.16
N ASP A 80 14.96 14.84 2.20
CA ASP A 80 14.20 14.75 3.44
C ASP A 80 14.50 13.42 4.13
N LYS A 81 14.93 13.48 5.40
CA LYS A 81 15.25 12.32 6.24
C LYS A 81 14.11 11.30 6.27
N ASN A 82 12.87 11.76 6.20
CA ASN A 82 11.69 10.91 6.29
C ASN A 82 11.47 10.12 4.99
N VAL A 83 11.93 10.62 3.83
CA VAL A 83 11.74 9.98 2.52
C VAL A 83 13.02 9.37 1.98
N ALA A 84 14.15 9.62 2.65
CA ALA A 84 15.46 9.06 2.31
C ALA A 84 15.49 7.52 2.37
N SER A 85 14.61 6.88 3.12
CA SER A 85 14.46 5.42 3.17
C SER A 85 13.62 4.83 2.04
N MET A 86 12.91 5.66 1.26
CA MET A 86 12.11 5.18 0.13
C MET A 86 13.02 4.60 -0.98
N PRO A 87 12.73 3.41 -1.54
CA PRO A 87 13.56 2.81 -2.58
C PRO A 87 13.62 3.69 -3.83
N SER A 88 14.77 3.69 -4.51
CA SER A 88 14.99 4.52 -5.71
C SER A 88 13.98 4.26 -6.82
N GLU A 89 13.47 3.03 -6.92
CA GLU A 89 12.44 2.63 -7.89
C GLU A 89 11.13 3.40 -7.70
N ALA A 90 10.72 3.61 -6.44
CA ALA A 90 9.52 4.37 -6.10
C ALA A 90 9.70 5.88 -6.39
N ARG A 91 10.93 6.39 -6.38
CA ARG A 91 11.25 7.80 -6.67
C ARG A 91 11.22 8.15 -8.16
N GLN A 92 11.20 7.14 -9.05
CA GLN A 92 11.29 7.37 -10.50
C GLN A 92 9.98 7.90 -11.10
N SER A 93 8.84 7.62 -10.47
CA SER A 93 7.54 8.05 -10.97
C SER A 93 6.53 8.26 -9.85
N LYS A 94 5.53 9.12 -10.11
CA LYS A 94 4.37 9.31 -9.23
C LYS A 94 3.67 8.00 -8.91
N GLU A 95 3.53 7.15 -9.93
CA GLU A 95 2.89 5.84 -9.82
C GLU A 95 3.71 4.91 -8.93
N GLY A 96 5.03 4.88 -9.09
CA GLY A 96 5.93 4.10 -8.25
C GLY A 96 5.86 4.52 -6.78
N MET A 97 5.85 5.83 -6.51
CA MET A 97 5.72 6.37 -5.15
C MET A 97 4.39 5.96 -4.52
N ARG A 98 3.29 6.16 -5.24
CA ARG A 98 1.95 5.77 -4.78
C ARG A 98 1.88 4.27 -4.52
N ASP A 99 2.31 3.46 -5.48
CA ASP A 99 2.23 2.00 -5.39
C ASP A 99 3.06 1.46 -4.21
N PHE A 100 4.24 2.02 -4.00
CA PHE A 100 5.05 1.71 -2.83
C PHE A 100 4.33 2.07 -1.53
N CYS A 101 3.74 3.26 -1.45
CA CYS A 101 2.99 3.70 -0.28
C CYS A 101 1.80 2.79 0.02
N PHE A 102 0.98 2.47 -0.99
CA PHE A 102 -0.15 1.55 -0.80
C PHE A 102 0.30 0.16 -0.36
N LYS A 103 1.39 -0.35 -0.94
CA LYS A 103 1.94 -1.65 -0.55
C LYS A 103 2.43 -1.65 0.90
N GLN A 104 3.21 -0.66 1.31
CA GLN A 104 3.69 -0.57 2.69
C GLN A 104 2.54 -0.43 3.68
N VAL A 105 1.54 0.39 3.34
CA VAL A 105 0.35 0.57 4.18
C VAL A 105 -0.49 -0.71 4.26
N GLU A 106 -0.63 -1.46 3.18
CA GLU A 106 -1.35 -2.74 3.16
C GLU A 106 -0.61 -3.82 3.97
N ASP A 107 0.70 -3.97 3.75
CA ASP A 107 1.56 -4.95 4.43
C ASP A 107 1.63 -4.68 5.95
N ASN A 108 1.56 -3.41 6.35
CA ASN A 108 1.70 -2.99 7.75
C ASN A 108 0.38 -2.46 8.34
N VAL A 109 -0.78 -2.72 7.74
CA VAL A 109 -2.08 -2.20 8.23
C VAL A 109 -2.36 -2.57 9.70
N ASN A 110 -1.78 -3.68 10.19
CA ASN A 110 -1.89 -4.12 11.57
C ASN A 110 -1.15 -3.21 12.56
N ASP A 111 -0.19 -2.39 12.09
CA ASP A 111 0.47 -1.39 12.91
C ASP A 111 -0.49 -0.31 13.42
N LEU A 112 -1.62 -0.12 12.75
CA LEU A 112 -2.67 0.82 13.17
C LEU A 112 -3.64 0.23 14.19
N GLN A 113 -3.51 -1.04 14.56
CA GLN A 113 -4.29 -1.66 15.62
C GLN A 113 -3.75 -1.23 17.00
N GLU A 114 -4.64 -1.10 17.98
CA GLU A 114 -4.30 -0.66 19.33
C GLU A 114 -3.13 -1.48 19.92
N GLY A 115 -2.08 -0.77 20.37
CA GLY A 115 -0.91 -1.37 21.02
C GLY A 115 0.43 -1.22 20.28
N ASN A 116 0.43 -0.81 19.01
CA ASN A 116 1.65 -0.79 18.16
C ASN A 116 2.37 0.57 18.06
N GLY A 117 1.96 1.58 18.84
CA GLY A 117 2.66 2.88 18.98
C GLY A 117 2.59 3.83 17.78
N VAL A 118 2.26 3.34 16.59
CA VAL A 118 2.25 4.13 15.34
C VAL A 118 1.28 5.31 15.39
N LEU A 119 0.11 5.13 15.99
CA LEU A 119 -0.86 6.22 16.17
C LEU A 119 -0.29 7.39 16.98
N SER A 120 0.60 7.12 17.94
CA SER A 120 1.31 8.17 18.70
C SER A 120 2.41 8.82 17.85
N SER A 121 3.17 8.03 17.10
CA SER A 121 4.21 8.52 16.17
C SER A 121 3.67 9.41 15.05
N LEU A 122 2.44 9.15 14.58
CA LEU A 122 1.76 10.01 13.59
C LEU A 122 1.55 11.44 14.08
N SER A 123 1.48 11.66 15.38
CA SER A 123 1.29 13.00 15.97
C SER A 123 2.61 13.71 16.26
N SER A 124 3.74 12.98 16.35
CA SER A 124 5.05 13.53 16.70
C SER A 124 6.06 13.52 15.54
N ASP A 125 5.69 12.98 14.38
CA ASP A 125 6.58 12.74 13.23
C ASP A 125 7.86 11.97 13.61
N ASP A 126 7.76 11.14 14.66
CA ASP A 126 8.87 10.34 15.20
C ASP A 126 8.51 8.86 15.09
N PHE A 127 8.99 8.25 14.01
CA PHE A 127 8.69 6.86 13.66
C PHE A 127 9.88 5.96 13.99
N ASP A 128 9.58 4.79 14.55
CA ASP A 128 10.56 3.71 14.65
C ASP A 128 11.10 3.33 13.25
N SER A 129 12.34 2.87 13.20
CA SER A 129 12.98 2.45 11.96
C SER A 129 12.12 1.45 11.19
N GLY A 130 11.83 1.76 9.92
CA GLY A 130 10.96 0.95 9.06
C GLY A 130 9.49 1.34 9.06
N LYS A 131 9.05 2.27 9.92
CA LYS A 131 7.66 2.79 9.97
C LYS A 131 7.53 4.22 9.47
N GLU A 132 8.64 4.81 9.01
CA GLU A 132 8.73 6.18 8.47
C GLU A 132 7.77 6.42 7.28
N PHE A 133 7.40 5.35 6.57
CA PHE A 133 6.45 5.42 5.46
C PHE A 133 5.08 5.94 5.86
N TRP A 134 4.66 5.76 7.10
CA TRP A 134 3.42 6.34 7.60
C TRP A 134 3.43 7.88 7.57
N GLY A 135 4.60 8.51 7.72
CA GLY A 135 4.72 9.97 7.71
C GLY A 135 4.59 10.59 6.32
N TYR A 136 5.15 9.96 5.28
CA TYR A 136 5.11 10.51 3.91
C TYR A 136 4.02 9.93 3.01
N CYS A 137 3.45 8.77 3.37
CA CYS A 137 2.36 8.16 2.60
C CYS A 137 0.98 8.63 3.03
N LEU A 138 0.85 9.21 4.22
CA LEU A 138 -0.39 9.81 4.69
C LEU A 138 -0.39 11.31 4.46
N ASP A 139 -1.56 11.85 4.15
CA ASP A 139 -1.79 13.29 4.14
C ASP A 139 -2.08 13.72 5.57
N SER A 140 -1.03 14.15 6.29
CA SER A 140 -1.20 14.80 7.58
C SER A 140 -1.65 16.23 7.34
N THR A 141 -2.89 16.54 7.73
CA THR A 141 -3.40 17.92 7.72
C THR A 141 -2.63 18.86 8.65
N GLN A 142 -1.65 18.32 9.40
CA GLN A 142 -0.71 19.07 10.23
C GLN A 142 0.57 19.50 9.50
N SER A 143 0.77 19.16 8.22
CA SER A 143 1.90 19.75 7.49
C SER A 143 1.68 21.27 7.37
N PRO A 144 2.52 22.11 8.01
CA PRO A 144 2.42 23.54 7.84
C PRO A 144 2.59 23.84 6.35
N LYS A 145 1.60 24.52 5.78
CA LYS A 145 1.75 25.22 4.50
C LYS A 145 3.05 26.01 4.61
N ALA A 146 4.04 25.63 3.80
CA ALA A 146 5.18 26.49 3.55
C ALA A 146 4.62 27.86 3.12
N SER A 147 4.92 28.87 3.93
CA SER A 147 4.61 30.28 3.69
C SER A 147 5.40 30.81 2.50
#